data_AF-A0A836JH23-F1
#
_entry.id   AF-A0A836JH23-F1
#
_cell.length_a   1.000
_cell.length_b   1.000
_cell.length_c   1.000
_cell.angle_alpha   90.00
_cell.angle_beta   90.00
_cell.angle_gamma   90.00
#
_symmetry.space_group_name_H-M   'P 1'
#
loop_
_entity.id
_entity.type
_entity.pdbx_description
1 polymer ?
#
loop_
_entity_poly.entity_id
_entity_poly.type
_entity_poly.pdbx_seq_one_letter_code
_entity_poly.pdbx_strand_id
1 'polypeptide(L)'
;MFVRDPCGIVCIIVTYVAVFYADYVVVRWIVLHTMQDSLWCPFHIIAFNTVVLLLLMAHLKAVCSDPGIVPLPQSRMDFSDIHVSGGSDDHESDEKDDWTVCTRCETYRPPRAHHCRICKRCIRKMDHHCPWINNCVGERNQKYFIQFLVYVSALAIYAIILVITSWIYDCPQCNNDIAVKQNRILHCVTLVLESGLFGMFVIAILIDQFQAILGDETAVERVQGIQQRYHKNTPRTFTLLSQVCGKSHPIFWLLPCHNPPRYSFRKDAYLIDHEV
;
A
#
# COMPACT_ATOMS: atom_id res chain seq x y z
N MET A 1 10.70 -10.15 -0.08
CA MET A 1 11.84 -10.27 -1.03
C MET A 1 12.43 -8.88 -1.16
N PHE A 2 13.64 -8.64 -0.67
CA PHE A 2 14.26 -7.31 -0.76
C PHE A 2 14.89 -7.15 -2.15
N VAL A 3 14.32 -6.29 -2.99
CA VAL A 3 14.90 -5.95 -4.29
C VAL A 3 16.04 -4.97 -4.06
N ARG A 4 17.20 -5.19 -4.69
CA ARG A 4 18.32 -4.23 -4.66
C ARG A 4 18.04 -3.09 -5.65
N ASP A 5 16.98 -2.33 -5.39
CA ASP A 5 16.67 -1.08 -6.09
C ASP A 5 17.19 0.10 -5.24
N PRO A 6 18.25 0.82 -5.68
CA PRO A 6 18.78 1.96 -4.94
C PRO A 6 17.73 3.04 -4.68
N CYS A 7 16.82 3.26 -5.63
CA CYS A 7 15.74 4.23 -5.48
C CYS A 7 14.82 3.83 -4.31
N GLY A 8 14.37 2.58 -4.30
CA GLY A 8 13.53 2.05 -3.22
C GLY A 8 14.19 2.09 -1.84
N ILE A 9 15.50 1.85 -1.75
CA ILE A 9 16.24 1.96 -0.48
C ILE A 9 16.21 3.39 0.05
N VAL A 10 16.50 4.37 -0.83
CA VAL A 10 16.46 5.80 -0.46
C VAL A 10 15.04 6.19 -0.04
N CYS A 11 14.01 5.78 -0.78
CA CYS A 11 12.62 6.06 -0.42
C CYS A 11 12.24 5.50 0.95
N ILE A 12 12.65 4.27 1.29
CA ILE A 12 12.39 3.70 2.62
C ILE A 12 13.07 4.53 3.72
N ILE A 13 14.33 4.94 3.52
CA ILE A 13 15.05 5.78 4.49
C ILE A 13 14.33 7.12 4.67
N VAL A 14 13.96 7.77 3.57
CA VAL A 14 13.22 9.05 3.59
C VAL A 14 11.90 8.89 4.33
N THR A 15 11.13 7.83 4.08
CA THR A 15 9.87 7.56 4.78
C THR A 15 10.06 7.47 6.29
N TYR A 16 11.06 6.72 6.77
CA TYR A 16 11.28 6.58 8.21
C TYR A 16 11.81 7.87 8.85
N VAL A 17 12.74 8.58 8.18
CA VAL A 17 13.24 9.87 8.67
C VAL A 17 12.11 10.88 8.79
N ALA A 18 11.24 10.97 7.78
CA ALA A 18 10.05 11.83 7.78
C ALA A 18 9.12 11.49 8.96
N VAL A 19 8.72 10.22 9.10
CA VAL A 19 7.82 9.77 10.18
C VAL A 19 8.38 10.06 11.58
N PHE A 20 9.65 9.74 11.83
CA PHE A 20 10.27 9.98 13.13
C PHE A 20 10.52 11.47 13.40
N TYR A 21 10.83 12.26 12.37
CA TYR A 21 10.92 13.70 12.50
C TYR A 21 9.57 14.33 12.82
N ALA A 22 8.50 13.89 12.15
CA ALA A 22 7.14 14.34 12.44
C ALA A 22 6.72 14.03 13.88
N ASP A 23 6.98 12.81 14.37
CA ASP A 23 6.74 12.44 15.77
C ASP A 23 7.55 13.32 16.74
N TYR A 24 8.84 13.50 16.48
CA TYR A 24 9.69 14.38 17.28
C TYR A 24 9.13 15.81 17.36
N VAL A 25 8.73 16.40 16.24
CA VAL A 25 8.18 17.76 16.22
C VAL A 25 6.84 17.82 16.95
N VAL A 26 5.92 16.89 16.67
CA VAL A 26 4.59 16.87 17.29
C VAL A 26 4.69 16.71 18.80
N VAL A 27 5.47 15.73 19.29
CA VAL A 27 5.60 15.50 20.73
C VAL A 27 6.36 16.64 21.40
N ARG A 28 7.57 16.95 20.90
CA ARG A 28 8.47 17.87 21.60
C ARG A 28 8.07 19.32 21.44
N TRP A 29 7.79 19.78 20.23
CA TRP A 29 7.68 21.20 19.89
C TRP A 29 6.23 21.71 19.82
N ILE A 30 5.25 20.81 19.73
CA ILE A 30 3.83 21.15 19.69
C ILE A 30 3.17 20.76 21.01
N VAL A 31 3.00 19.47 21.28
CA VAL A 31 2.16 19.01 22.39
C VAL A 31 2.75 19.40 23.75
N LEU A 32 4.04 19.14 23.99
CA LEU A 32 4.67 19.48 25.27
C LEU A 32 4.76 20.99 25.52
N HIS A 33 4.98 21.82 24.50
CA HIS A 33 5.09 23.27 24.68
C HIS A 33 3.73 23.98 24.81
N THR A 34 2.64 23.35 24.34
CA THR A 34 1.31 23.96 24.35
C THR A 34 0.41 23.40 25.44
N MET A 35 0.50 22.10 25.74
CA MET A 35 -0.51 21.38 26.53
C MET A 35 0.07 20.65 27.74
N GLN A 36 1.33 20.89 28.14
CA GLN A 36 2.01 20.16 29.23
C GLN A 36 1.18 20.04 30.52
N ASP A 37 0.43 21.08 30.88
CA ASP A 37 -0.33 21.15 32.14
C ASP A 37 -1.76 20.59 32.01
N SER A 38 -2.10 20.00 30.86
CA SER A 38 -3.43 19.49 30.54
C SER A 38 -3.43 17.99 30.25
N LEU A 39 -4.56 17.32 30.55
CA LEU A 39 -4.78 15.91 30.16
C LEU A 39 -4.76 15.70 28.65
N TRP A 40 -4.92 16.76 27.85
CA TRP A 40 -4.77 16.71 26.40
C TRP A 40 -3.34 16.35 25.95
N CYS A 41 -2.32 16.66 26.74
CA CYS A 41 -0.94 16.30 26.41
C CYS A 41 -0.72 14.78 26.30
N PRO A 42 -0.94 13.98 27.37
CA PRO A 42 -0.76 12.54 27.28
C PRO A 42 -1.73 11.90 26.27
N PHE A 43 -2.94 12.44 26.11
CA PHE A 43 -3.88 11.96 25.10
C PHE A 43 -3.31 12.09 23.68
N HIS A 44 -2.83 13.27 23.30
CA HIS A 44 -2.28 13.51 21.96
C HIS A 44 -0.99 12.72 21.71
N ILE A 45 -0.11 12.61 22.70
CA ILE A 45 1.11 11.80 22.59
C ILE A 45 0.76 10.34 22.33
N ILE A 46 -0.11 9.75 23.15
CA ILE A 46 -0.53 8.34 23.02
C ILE A 46 -1.26 8.11 21.69
N ALA A 47 -2.20 8.99 21.33
CA ALA A 47 -2.96 8.86 20.10
C ALA A 47 -2.05 8.93 18.87
N PHE A 48 -1.19 9.95 18.77
CA PHE A 48 -0.28 10.13 17.64
C PHE A 48 0.70 8.94 17.52
N ASN A 49 1.32 8.52 18.64
CA ASN A 49 2.26 7.40 18.65
C ASN A 49 1.59 6.06 18.35
N THR A 50 0.31 5.89 18.70
CA THR A 50 -0.46 4.70 18.31
C THR A 50 -0.62 4.64 16.79
N VAL A 51 -0.93 5.76 16.13
CA VAL A 51 -1.03 5.80 14.66
C VAL A 51 0.34 5.61 14.02
N VAL A 52 1.42 6.19 14.57
CA VAL A 52 2.80 5.94 14.12
C VAL A 52 3.13 4.46 14.20
N LEU A 53 2.83 3.78 15.31
CA LEU A 53 3.09 2.34 15.45
C LEU A 53 2.34 1.52 14.38
N LEU A 54 1.05 1.83 14.16
CA LEU A 54 0.24 1.16 13.14
C LEU A 54 0.78 1.41 11.72
N LEU A 55 1.25 2.63 11.43
CA LEU A 55 1.93 2.98 10.18
C LEU A 55 3.19 2.13 10.00
N LEU A 56 4.07 2.08 11.01
CA LEU A 56 5.33 1.33 10.94
C LEU A 56 5.07 -0.16 10.70
N MET A 57 4.07 -0.72 11.37
CA MET A 57 3.65 -2.11 11.17
C MET A 57 3.09 -2.36 9.76
N ALA A 58 2.20 -1.49 9.27
CA ALA A 58 1.63 -1.60 7.93
C ALA A 58 2.72 -1.49 6.85
N HIS A 59 3.61 -0.50 6.97
CA HIS A 59 4.73 -0.29 6.06
C HIS A 59 5.67 -1.49 6.04
N LEU A 60 6.10 -1.98 7.21
CA LEU A 60 6.97 -3.14 7.32
C LEU A 60 6.33 -4.38 6.66
N LYS A 61 5.03 -4.58 6.86
CA LYS A 61 4.31 -5.67 6.19
C LYS A 61 4.22 -5.48 4.68
N ALA A 62 3.98 -4.27 4.18
CA ALA A 62 3.97 -4.00 2.74
C ALA A 62 5.35 -4.28 2.08
N VAL A 63 6.43 -3.87 2.76
CA VAL A 63 7.82 -4.09 2.33
C VAL A 63 8.19 -5.58 2.35
N CYS A 64 7.86 -6.29 3.44
CA CYS A 64 8.36 -7.65 3.66
C CYS A 64 7.48 -8.75 3.07
N SER A 65 6.20 -8.49 2.82
CA SER A 65 5.27 -9.52 2.32
C SER A 65 5.54 -9.90 0.87
N ASP A 66 5.24 -11.16 0.54
CA ASP A 66 5.14 -11.60 -0.86
C ASP A 66 3.99 -10.84 -1.53
N PRO A 67 4.22 -10.12 -2.65
CA PRO A 67 3.16 -9.43 -3.36
C PRO A 67 2.23 -10.37 -4.16
N GLY A 68 2.56 -11.66 -4.26
CA GLY A 68 1.84 -12.63 -5.08
C GLY A 68 2.68 -13.13 -6.25
N ILE A 69 3.93 -13.50 -5.98
CA ILE A 69 4.85 -13.97 -7.01
C ILE A 69 4.35 -15.27 -7.65
N VAL A 70 4.37 -15.33 -8.98
CA VAL A 70 4.12 -16.57 -9.74
C VAL A 70 5.35 -17.49 -9.59
N PRO A 71 5.17 -18.76 -9.17
CA PRO A 71 6.25 -19.74 -9.10
C PRO A 71 6.96 -19.91 -10.45
N LEU A 72 8.28 -20.13 -10.40
CA LEU A 72 9.04 -20.52 -11.58
C LEU A 72 8.85 -22.04 -11.77
N PRO A 73 8.78 -22.52 -13.01
CA PRO A 73 8.68 -23.95 -13.26
C PRO A 73 9.99 -24.66 -12.87
N GLN A 74 9.88 -25.91 -12.42
CA GLN A 74 11.03 -26.73 -12.03
C GLN A 74 11.68 -27.39 -13.26
N SER A 75 10.91 -27.61 -14.32
CA SER A 75 11.33 -28.15 -15.61
C SER A 75 10.99 -27.16 -16.73
N ARG A 76 11.60 -27.36 -17.91
CA ARG A 76 11.29 -26.54 -19.09
C ARG A 76 9.84 -26.81 -19.51
N MET A 77 9.01 -25.78 -19.55
CA MET A 77 7.61 -25.94 -19.96
C MET A 77 7.49 -25.96 -21.48
N ASP A 78 6.65 -26.86 -21.98
CA ASP A 78 6.16 -26.83 -23.35
C ASP A 78 4.99 -25.85 -23.44
N PHE A 79 5.03 -24.95 -24.43
CA PHE A 79 4.02 -23.93 -24.68
C PHE A 79 3.12 -24.25 -25.88
N SER A 80 3.23 -25.47 -26.43
CA SER A 80 2.41 -25.98 -27.54
C SER A 80 0.91 -25.80 -27.34
N ASP A 81 0.44 -25.92 -26.10
CA ASP A 81 -0.98 -26.07 -25.79
C ASP A 81 -1.77 -24.75 -25.82
N ILE A 82 -1.09 -23.60 -25.79
CA ILE A 82 -1.77 -22.28 -25.82
C ILE A 82 -2.34 -21.94 -27.21
N HIS A 83 -1.79 -22.51 -28.28
CA HIS A 83 -2.26 -22.21 -29.63
C HIS A 83 -3.53 -22.97 -30.04
N VAL A 84 -3.97 -23.95 -29.24
CA VAL A 84 -5.09 -24.85 -29.59
C VAL A 84 -6.45 -24.28 -29.15
N SER A 85 -6.50 -23.34 -28.19
CA SER A 85 -7.75 -22.72 -27.71
C SER A 85 -8.30 -21.62 -28.63
N GLY A 86 -7.60 -21.27 -29.72
CA GLY A 86 -8.01 -20.20 -30.64
C GLY A 86 -9.06 -20.60 -31.69
N GLY A 87 -9.67 -21.79 -31.59
CA GLY A 87 -10.58 -22.30 -32.62
C GLY A 87 -11.54 -23.37 -32.14
N SER A 88 -12.52 -23.00 -31.30
CA SER A 88 -13.78 -23.75 -31.18
C SER A 88 -14.84 -22.87 -30.52
N ASP A 89 -15.90 -22.56 -31.29
CA ASP A 89 -17.10 -21.84 -30.91
C ASP A 89 -17.95 -22.60 -29.88
N ASP A 90 -17.48 -22.74 -28.63
CA ASP A 90 -18.28 -23.32 -27.54
C ASP A 90 -18.38 -22.36 -26.33
N HIS A 91 -19.60 -21.88 -26.12
CA HIS A 91 -20.05 -20.83 -25.20
C HIS A 91 -20.00 -21.20 -23.69
N GLU A 92 -18.93 -21.85 -23.18
CA GLU A 92 -18.92 -22.28 -21.76
C GLU A 92 -17.54 -22.33 -21.05
N SER A 93 -16.60 -21.40 -21.32
CA SER A 93 -15.29 -21.42 -20.61
C SER A 93 -14.65 -20.07 -20.26
N ASP A 94 -15.39 -19.15 -19.63
CA ASP A 94 -14.96 -17.78 -19.27
C ASP A 94 -13.71 -17.65 -18.32
N GLU A 95 -13.15 -18.73 -17.77
CA GLU A 95 -11.96 -18.65 -16.87
C GLU A 95 -10.69 -19.35 -17.39
N LYS A 96 -10.77 -20.18 -18.44
CA LYS A 96 -9.57 -20.85 -19.02
C LYS A 96 -8.85 -19.96 -20.05
N ASP A 97 -9.53 -18.94 -20.57
CA ASP A 97 -9.19 -18.30 -21.84
C ASP A 97 -8.20 -17.11 -21.77
N ASP A 98 -7.64 -16.79 -20.59
CA ASP A 98 -6.77 -15.60 -20.42
C ASP A 98 -5.39 -15.91 -19.80
N TRP A 99 -4.99 -17.18 -19.80
CA TRP A 99 -3.62 -17.56 -19.45
C TRP A 99 -2.68 -17.14 -20.58
N THR A 100 -1.57 -16.50 -20.23
CA THR A 100 -0.58 -16.02 -21.20
C THR A 100 0.81 -16.56 -20.86
N VAL A 101 1.79 -16.41 -21.75
CA VAL A 101 3.17 -16.83 -21.47
C VAL A 101 4.03 -15.62 -21.09
N CYS A 102 4.85 -15.77 -20.05
CA CYS A 102 5.95 -14.84 -19.80
C CYS A 102 7.26 -15.45 -20.30
N THR A 103 7.76 -14.95 -21.44
CA THR A 103 9.04 -15.41 -22.02
C THR A 103 10.25 -15.14 -21.13
N ARG A 104 10.19 -14.14 -20.24
CA ARG A 104 11.30 -13.79 -19.32
C ARG A 104 11.39 -14.68 -18.09
N CYS A 105 10.24 -15.15 -17.62
CA CYS A 105 10.15 -16.08 -16.49
C CYS A 105 10.04 -17.53 -16.95
N GLU A 106 9.91 -17.74 -18.27
CA GLU A 106 9.61 -19.02 -18.92
C GLU A 106 8.45 -19.75 -18.23
N THR A 107 7.41 -19.00 -17.84
CA THR A 107 6.28 -19.53 -17.08
C THR A 107 4.93 -19.15 -17.65
N TYR A 108 3.94 -19.98 -17.38
CA TYR A 108 2.53 -19.65 -17.57
C TYR A 108 2.15 -18.53 -16.60
N ARG A 109 1.61 -17.46 -17.16
CA ARG A 109 1.20 -16.25 -16.47
C ARG A 109 -0.31 -16.32 -16.27
N PRO A 110 -0.77 -16.41 -15.00
CA PRO A 110 -2.19 -16.38 -14.69
C PRO A 110 -2.87 -15.09 -15.21
N PRO A 111 -4.20 -15.11 -15.37
CA PRO A 111 -4.97 -13.89 -15.67
C PRO A 111 -4.61 -12.76 -14.70
N ARG A 112 -4.54 -11.52 -15.21
CA ARG A 112 -4.19 -10.30 -14.46
C ARG A 112 -2.80 -10.30 -13.81
N ALA A 113 -1.95 -11.29 -14.09
CA ALA A 113 -0.56 -11.28 -13.65
C ALA A 113 0.32 -10.54 -14.68
N HIS A 114 1.28 -9.75 -14.20
CA HIS A 114 2.21 -9.01 -15.07
C HIS A 114 3.66 -9.18 -14.63
N HIS A 115 4.59 -9.09 -15.58
CA HIS A 115 6.02 -9.21 -15.30
C HIS A 115 6.59 -7.86 -14.86
N CYS A 116 7.05 -7.77 -13.61
CA CYS A 116 7.75 -6.60 -13.12
C CYS A 116 9.22 -6.67 -13.51
N ARG A 117 9.71 -5.67 -14.26
CA ARG A 117 11.11 -5.60 -14.70
C ARG A 117 12.09 -5.39 -13.54
N ILE A 118 11.65 -4.70 -12.49
CA ILE A 118 12.47 -4.37 -11.31
C ILE A 118 12.57 -5.60 -10.40
N CYS A 119 11.45 -6.23 -10.07
CA CYS A 119 11.42 -7.47 -9.28
C CYS A 119 11.90 -8.71 -10.05
N LYS A 120 11.98 -8.64 -11.39
CA LYS A 120 12.31 -9.74 -12.31
C LYS A 120 11.45 -10.99 -12.12
N ARG A 121 10.17 -10.79 -11.78
CA ARG A 121 9.19 -11.84 -11.53
C ARG A 121 7.81 -11.43 -12.03
N CYS A 122 7.00 -12.42 -12.38
CA CYS A 122 5.57 -12.22 -12.59
C CYS A 122 4.86 -12.09 -11.23
N ILE A 123 4.03 -11.06 -11.10
CA ILE A 123 3.26 -10.75 -9.89
C ILE A 123 1.77 -10.87 -10.23
N ARG A 124 1.01 -11.57 -9.40
CA ARG A 124 -0.44 -11.76 -9.53
C ARG A 124 -1.20 -10.49 -9.16
N LYS A 125 -2.22 -10.15 -9.94
CA LYS A 125 -2.95 -8.86 -9.86
C LYS A 125 -1.99 -7.70 -9.63
N MET A 126 -0.96 -7.63 -10.47
CA MET A 126 0.09 -6.63 -10.31
C MET A 126 -0.50 -5.25 -10.52
N ASP A 127 -0.40 -4.40 -9.51
CA ASP A 127 -0.78 -3.00 -9.64
C ASP A 127 0.41 -2.19 -10.16
N HIS A 128 1.46 -2.06 -9.35
CA HIS A 128 2.69 -1.39 -9.76
C HIS A 128 3.91 -1.86 -8.94
N HIS A 129 5.10 -1.43 -9.35
CA HIS A 129 6.28 -1.48 -8.50
C HIS A 129 6.41 -0.15 -7.77
N CYS A 130 6.41 -0.19 -6.44
CA CYS A 130 6.40 1.00 -5.62
C CYS A 130 7.77 1.19 -4.95
N PRO A 131 8.52 2.25 -5.29
CA PRO A 131 9.82 2.51 -4.67
C PRO A 131 9.66 2.81 -3.17
N TRP A 132 8.55 3.42 -2.74
CA TRP A 132 8.30 3.77 -1.33
C TRP A 132 8.22 2.57 -0.38
N ILE A 133 7.89 1.38 -0.89
CA ILE A 133 7.95 0.12 -0.12
C ILE A 133 9.02 -0.84 -0.64
N ASN A 134 9.84 -0.42 -1.62
CA ASN A 134 10.83 -1.24 -2.33
C ASN A 134 10.31 -2.65 -2.70
N ASN A 135 9.06 -2.72 -3.17
CA ASN A 135 8.36 -3.97 -3.45
C ASN A 135 7.26 -3.71 -4.50
N CYS A 136 6.79 -4.78 -5.14
CA CYS A 136 5.56 -4.69 -5.92
C CYS A 136 4.35 -4.58 -5.00
N VAL A 137 3.33 -3.86 -5.45
CA VAL A 137 1.98 -3.92 -4.90
C VAL A 137 1.21 -4.93 -5.76
N GLY A 138 0.69 -5.97 -5.13
CA GLY A 138 -0.07 -7.02 -5.79
C GLY A 138 -1.05 -7.69 -4.83
N GLU A 139 -1.68 -8.76 -5.29
CA GLU A 139 -2.79 -9.46 -4.61
C GLU A 139 -2.55 -9.71 -3.11
N ARG A 140 -1.32 -10.09 -2.73
CA ARG A 140 -1.01 -10.57 -1.37
C ARG A 140 -0.50 -9.50 -0.41
N ASN A 141 -0.23 -8.27 -0.87
CA ASN A 141 0.23 -7.18 -0.01
C ASN A 141 -0.51 -5.85 -0.20
N GLN A 142 -1.43 -5.77 -1.16
CA GLN A 142 -2.23 -4.55 -1.43
C GLN A 142 -2.92 -4.02 -0.17
N LYS A 143 -3.48 -4.91 0.68
CA LYS A 143 -4.06 -4.52 1.98
C LYS A 143 -3.11 -3.67 2.83
N TYR A 144 -1.88 -4.14 3.00
CA TYR A 144 -0.89 -3.45 3.84
C TYR A 144 -0.46 -2.13 3.24
N PHE A 145 -0.38 -2.07 1.91
CA PHE A 145 -0.12 -0.83 1.18
C PHE A 145 -1.24 0.20 1.41
N ILE A 146 -2.51 -0.18 1.29
CA ILE A 146 -3.65 0.70 1.61
C ILE A 146 -3.61 1.18 3.06
N GLN A 147 -3.38 0.27 4.02
CA GLN A 147 -3.25 0.63 5.43
C GLN A 147 -2.15 1.67 5.66
N PHE A 148 -0.98 1.47 5.04
CA PHE A 148 0.13 2.43 5.09
C PHE A 148 -0.30 3.82 4.58
N LEU A 149 -0.93 3.90 3.41
CA LEU A 149 -1.41 5.17 2.84
C LEU A 149 -2.45 5.86 3.73
N VAL A 150 -3.39 5.10 4.31
CA VAL A 150 -4.40 5.61 5.25
C VAL A 150 -3.74 6.20 6.49
N TYR A 151 -2.77 5.50 7.09
CA TYR A 151 -2.11 5.97 8.30
C TYR A 151 -1.22 7.20 8.07
N VAL A 152 -0.49 7.26 6.95
CA VAL A 152 0.27 8.46 6.58
C VAL A 152 -0.67 9.64 6.38
N SER A 153 -1.78 9.45 5.66
CA SER A 153 -2.78 10.51 5.43
C SER A 153 -3.37 11.00 6.75
N ALA A 154 -3.71 10.09 7.66
CA ALA A 154 -4.22 10.41 8.98
C ALA A 154 -3.21 11.21 9.82
N LEU A 155 -1.93 10.80 9.85
CA LEU A 155 -0.87 11.53 10.56
C LEU A 155 -0.65 12.92 9.98
N ALA A 156 -0.63 13.07 8.66
CA ALA A 156 -0.44 14.37 8.01
C ALA A 156 -1.57 15.35 8.36
N ILE A 157 -2.82 14.90 8.29
CA ILE A 157 -3.99 15.70 8.68
C ILE A 157 -3.93 16.03 10.18
N TYR A 158 -3.62 15.03 11.02
CA TYR A 158 -3.55 15.23 12.46
C TYR A 158 -2.45 16.22 12.87
N ALA A 159 -1.26 16.12 12.26
CA ALA A 159 -0.16 17.05 12.47
C ALA A 159 -0.55 18.49 12.11
N ILE A 160 -1.21 18.70 10.97
CA ILE A 160 -1.69 20.04 10.54
C ILE A 160 -2.71 20.60 11.55
N ILE A 161 -3.67 19.77 11.98
CA ILE A 161 -4.67 20.17 13.00
C ILE A 161 -3.96 20.56 14.30
N LEU A 162 -3.01 19.77 14.77
CA LEU A 162 -2.26 20.05 16.00
C LEU A 162 -1.42 21.31 15.90
N VAL A 163 -0.80 21.59 14.74
CA VAL A 163 -0.12 22.86 14.51
C VAL A 163 -1.11 24.01 14.65
N ILE A 164 -2.24 23.98 13.93
CA ILE A 164 -3.26 25.03 13.96
C ILE A 164 -3.76 25.26 15.38
N THR A 165 -4.15 24.20 16.11
CA THR A 165 -4.65 24.32 17.48
C THR A 165 -3.57 24.87 18.41
N SER A 166 -2.30 24.48 18.23
CA SER A 166 -1.21 24.98 19.07
C SER A 166 -0.93 26.47 18.94
N TRP A 167 -1.37 27.10 17.86
CA TRP A 167 -1.27 28.55 17.66
C TRP A 167 -2.47 29.32 18.20
N ILE A 168 -3.56 28.62 18.57
CA ILE A 168 -4.71 29.21 19.26
C ILE A 168 -4.45 29.30 20.77
N TYR A 169 -3.70 28.35 21.32
CA TYR A 169 -3.33 28.33 22.74
C TYR A 169 -2.03 29.11 23.01
N ASP A 170 -1.99 29.81 24.14
CA ASP A 170 -0.79 30.49 24.59
C ASP A 170 0.33 29.49 24.91
N CYS A 171 1.55 29.80 24.47
CA CYS A 171 2.76 29.08 24.85
C CYS A 171 3.54 29.93 25.86
N PRO A 172 3.49 29.61 27.18
CA PRO A 172 4.11 30.44 28.21
C PRO A 172 5.64 30.55 28.05
N GLN A 173 6.31 29.47 27.66
CA GLN A 173 7.77 29.45 27.48
C GLN A 173 8.24 30.26 26.26
N CYS A 174 7.41 30.34 25.21
CA CYS A 174 7.71 31.05 23.97
C CYS A 174 7.74 32.57 24.14
N ASN A 175 7.14 33.11 25.20
CA ASN A 175 7.17 34.54 25.50
C ASN A 175 8.47 34.98 26.17
N ASN A 176 9.15 34.07 26.87
CA ASN A 176 10.32 34.38 27.68
C ASN A 176 11.65 34.08 26.94
N ASP A 177 11.64 33.17 25.97
CA ASP A 177 12.84 32.78 25.23
C ASP A 177 12.63 32.87 23.71
N ILE A 178 13.35 33.83 23.10
CA ILE A 178 13.31 34.09 21.65
C ILE A 178 13.83 32.89 20.85
N ALA A 179 14.86 32.17 21.34
CA ALA A 179 15.43 31.03 20.64
C ALA A 179 14.44 29.86 20.60
N VAL A 180 13.73 29.61 21.71
CA VAL A 180 12.65 28.60 21.76
C VAL A 180 11.53 28.95 20.78
N LYS A 181 11.11 30.21 20.74
CA LYS A 181 10.09 30.67 19.80
C LYS A 181 10.51 30.48 18.34
N GLN A 182 11.75 30.84 18.00
CA GLN A 182 12.28 30.68 16.64
C GLN A 182 12.37 29.20 16.23
N ASN A 183 12.89 28.34 17.10
CA ASN A 183 12.98 26.90 16.84
C ASN A 183 11.59 26.26 16.67
N ARG A 184 10.62 26.63 17.51
CA ARG A 184 9.22 26.17 17.38
C ARG A 184 8.64 26.58 16.02
N ILE A 185 8.82 27.82 15.60
CA ILE A 185 8.34 28.29 14.29
C ILE A 185 8.99 27.49 13.16
N LEU A 186 10.30 27.31 13.18
CA LEU A 186 11.03 26.55 12.16
C LEU A 186 10.51 25.12 12.04
N HIS A 187 10.35 24.43 13.17
CA HIS A 187 9.84 23.05 13.20
C HIS A 187 8.38 22.96 12.74
N CYS A 188 7.51 23.89 13.17
CA CYS A 188 6.13 23.95 12.71
C CYS A 188 6.04 24.17 11.19
N VAL A 189 6.82 25.11 10.64
CA VAL A 189 6.85 25.38 9.19
C VAL A 189 7.34 24.15 8.44
N THR A 190 8.42 23.52 8.90
CA THR A 190 8.96 22.31 8.26
C THR A 190 7.95 21.17 8.28
N LEU A 191 7.29 20.93 9.42
CA LEU A 191 6.27 19.89 9.57
C LEU A 191 5.04 20.14 8.69
N VAL A 192 4.60 21.40 8.55
CA VAL A 192 3.48 21.76 7.66
C VAL A 192 3.86 21.56 6.20
N LEU A 193 5.07 21.92 5.78
CA LEU A 193 5.55 21.68 4.43
C LEU A 193 5.65 20.18 4.13
N GLU A 194 6.21 19.41 5.05
CA GLU A 194 6.30 17.95 4.95
C GLU A 194 4.90 17.31 4.87
N SER A 195 4.02 17.61 5.83
CA SER A 195 2.66 17.07 5.90
C SER A 195 1.79 17.53 4.72
N GLY A 196 2.00 18.77 4.25
CA GLY A 196 1.30 19.32 3.09
C GLY A 196 1.74 18.65 1.80
N LEU A 197 3.05 18.63 1.50
CA LEU A 197 3.55 18.11 0.23
C LEU A 197 3.46 16.59 0.15
N PHE A 198 4.02 15.87 1.13
CA PHE A 198 3.98 14.41 1.14
C PHE A 198 2.58 13.88 1.45
N GLY A 199 1.85 14.51 2.38
CA GLY A 199 0.49 14.09 2.71
C GLY A 199 -0.47 14.24 1.53
N MET A 200 -0.41 15.36 0.79
CA MET A 200 -1.23 15.54 -0.43
C MET A 200 -0.91 14.47 -1.48
N PHE A 201 0.37 14.20 -1.73
CA PHE A 201 0.79 13.17 -2.67
C PHE A 201 0.27 11.77 -2.27
N VAL A 202 0.38 11.43 -0.99
CA VAL A 202 -0.09 10.14 -0.47
C VAL A 202 -1.62 10.03 -0.52
N ILE A 203 -2.34 11.11 -0.22
CA ILE A 203 -3.80 11.16 -0.33
C ILE A 203 -4.24 10.96 -1.79
N ALA A 204 -3.55 11.57 -2.75
CA ALA A 204 -3.84 11.37 -4.17
C ALA A 204 -3.69 9.90 -4.59
N ILE A 205 -2.60 9.23 -4.17
CA ILE A 205 -2.40 7.80 -4.41
C ILE A 205 -3.49 6.98 -3.70
N LEU A 206 -3.84 7.34 -2.46
CA LEU A 206 -4.88 6.64 -1.73
C LEU A 206 -6.24 6.69 -2.46
N ILE A 207 -6.61 7.86 -2.99
CA ILE A 207 -7.83 8.03 -3.78
C ILE A 207 -7.76 7.17 -5.05
N ASP A 208 -6.64 7.18 -5.76
CA ASP A 208 -6.46 6.36 -6.97
C ASP A 208 -6.60 4.87 -6.68
N GLN A 209 -5.99 4.39 -5.58
CA GLN A 209 -6.08 3.00 -5.16
C GLN A 209 -7.50 2.60 -4.73
N PHE A 210 -8.23 3.49 -4.04
CA PHE A 210 -9.64 3.24 -3.72
C PHE A 210 -10.48 3.17 -4.99
N GLN A 211 -10.29 4.08 -5.94
CA GLN A 211 -10.99 4.05 -7.22
C GLN A 211 -10.68 2.76 -8.00
N ALA A 212 -9.42 2.32 -8.01
CA ALA A 212 -8.98 1.07 -8.62
C ALA A 212 -9.69 -0.14 -7.99
N ILE A 213 -9.76 -0.22 -6.65
CA ILE A 213 -10.47 -1.29 -5.94
C ILE A 213 -11.98 -1.26 -6.25
N LEU A 214 -12.59 -0.07 -6.27
CA LEU A 214 -14.03 0.08 -6.55
C LEU A 214 -14.38 -0.23 -8.01
N GLY A 215 -13.45 -0.04 -8.93
CA GLY A 215 -13.57 -0.45 -10.34
C GLY A 215 -13.19 -1.91 -10.60
N ASP A 216 -12.68 -2.66 -9.60
CA ASP A 216 -12.01 -3.96 -9.78
C ASP A 216 -10.90 -3.94 -10.85
N GLU A 217 -10.18 -2.83 -10.93
CA GLU A 217 -9.12 -2.59 -11.91
C GLU A 217 -7.76 -2.45 -11.21
N THR A 218 -6.71 -2.97 -11.83
CA THR A 218 -5.32 -2.64 -11.50
C THR A 218 -4.81 -1.50 -12.37
N ALA A 219 -3.78 -0.78 -11.92
CA ALA A 219 -3.15 0.28 -12.69
C ALA A 219 -2.64 -0.20 -14.06
N VAL A 220 -2.18 -1.45 -14.17
CA VAL A 220 -1.77 -2.04 -15.46
C VAL A 220 -2.96 -2.20 -16.40
N GLU A 221 -4.07 -2.74 -15.92
CA GLU A 221 -5.28 -2.95 -16.72
C GLU A 221 -5.85 -1.64 -17.25
N ARG A 222 -5.83 -0.58 -16.42
CA ARG A 222 -6.27 0.76 -16.81
C ARG A 222 -5.44 1.31 -17.97
N VAL A 223 -4.11 1.16 -17.92
CA VAL A 223 -3.21 1.63 -19.00
C VAL A 223 -3.36 0.78 -20.26
N GLN A 224 -3.63 -0.52 -20.12
CA GLN A 224 -3.76 -1.44 -21.26
C GLN A 224 -5.14 -1.40 -21.94
N GLY A 225 -6.15 -0.78 -21.33
CA GLY A 225 -7.49 -0.65 -21.93
C GLY A 225 -8.22 -2.00 -22.09
N ILE A 226 -7.88 -3.01 -21.30
CA ILE A 226 -8.44 -4.40 -21.38
C ILE A 226 -9.92 -4.47 -20.93
N GLN A 227 -10.46 -3.34 -20.51
CA GLN A 227 -11.74 -3.11 -19.82
C GLN A 227 -12.99 -3.75 -20.44
N GLN A 228 -13.01 -4.09 -21.74
CA GLN A 228 -14.25 -4.44 -22.44
C GLN A 228 -14.75 -5.89 -22.25
N ARG A 229 -14.00 -6.81 -21.63
CA ARG A 229 -14.40 -8.24 -21.61
C ARG A 229 -15.06 -8.76 -20.31
N TYR A 230 -14.99 -8.05 -19.18
CA TYR A 230 -15.33 -8.66 -17.87
C TYR A 230 -16.63 -8.19 -17.19
N HIS A 231 -17.26 -7.09 -17.62
CA HIS A 231 -18.39 -6.51 -16.87
C HIS A 231 -19.78 -6.89 -17.42
N LYS A 232 -20.40 -7.91 -16.81
CA LYS A 232 -21.86 -8.14 -16.90
C LYS A 232 -22.62 -7.84 -15.60
N ASN A 233 -21.95 -7.68 -14.45
CA ASN A 233 -22.56 -7.27 -13.19
C ASN A 233 -21.53 -6.60 -12.29
N THR A 234 -21.74 -5.34 -11.90
CA THR A 234 -20.84 -4.64 -10.96
C THR A 234 -21.11 -5.13 -9.53
N PRO A 235 -20.15 -5.79 -8.86
CA PRO A 235 -20.32 -6.25 -7.49
C PRO A 235 -20.49 -5.07 -6.52
N ARG A 236 -21.17 -5.29 -5.39
CA ARG A 236 -21.33 -4.25 -4.35
C ARG A 236 -19.96 -3.84 -3.80
N THR A 237 -19.76 -2.53 -3.57
CA THR A 237 -18.54 -1.92 -2.99
C THR A 237 -17.95 -2.69 -1.81
N PHE A 238 -18.80 -3.16 -0.89
CA PHE A 238 -18.37 -3.92 0.29
C PHE A 238 -17.70 -5.25 -0.08
N THR A 239 -18.19 -5.93 -1.11
CA THR A 239 -17.63 -7.19 -1.60
C THR A 239 -16.20 -6.98 -2.12
N LEU A 240 -15.96 -5.92 -2.91
CA LEU A 240 -14.65 -5.57 -3.44
C LEU A 240 -13.64 -5.21 -2.34
N LEU A 241 -14.07 -4.42 -1.36
CA LEU A 241 -13.21 -4.11 -0.21
C LEU A 241 -12.90 -5.36 0.63
N SER A 242 -13.88 -6.26 0.82
CA SER A 242 -13.66 -7.50 1.56
C SER A 242 -12.73 -8.48 0.85
N GLN A 243 -12.62 -8.40 -0.48
CA GLN A 243 -11.64 -9.16 -1.26
C GLN A 243 -10.21 -8.71 -0.89
N VAL A 244 -9.95 -7.40 -0.85
CA VAL A 244 -8.62 -6.88 -0.50
C VAL A 244 -8.34 -7.00 1.01
N CYS A 245 -9.26 -6.56 1.85
CA CYS A 245 -9.04 -6.41 3.29
C CYS A 245 -9.30 -7.68 4.11
N GLY A 246 -10.04 -8.63 3.54
CA GLY A 246 -10.50 -9.87 4.17
C GLY A 246 -11.99 -9.86 4.52
N LYS A 247 -12.51 -11.05 4.82
CA LYS A 247 -13.93 -11.27 5.18
C LYS A 247 -14.28 -10.89 6.62
N SER A 248 -13.30 -10.41 7.39
CA SER A 248 -13.49 -9.98 8.78
C SER A 248 -14.25 -8.65 8.85
N HIS A 249 -14.74 -8.29 10.04
CA HIS A 249 -15.45 -7.03 10.25
C HIS A 249 -14.57 -5.81 9.88
N PRO A 250 -15.12 -4.72 9.29
CA PRO A 250 -14.35 -3.58 8.78
C PRO A 250 -13.38 -2.93 9.77
N ILE A 251 -13.69 -2.97 11.07
CA ILE A 251 -12.80 -2.44 12.12
C ILE A 251 -11.43 -3.14 12.14
N PHE A 252 -11.40 -4.44 11.79
CA PHE A 252 -10.18 -5.23 11.71
C PHE A 252 -9.43 -5.05 10.40
N TRP A 253 -10.01 -4.36 9.42
CA TRP A 253 -9.35 -4.03 8.16
C TRP A 253 -8.25 -3.00 8.35
N LEU A 254 -8.34 -2.17 9.39
CA LEU A 254 -7.28 -1.23 9.73
C LEU A 254 -6.13 -1.91 10.48
N LEU A 255 -6.39 -2.96 11.26
CA LEU A 255 -5.32 -3.63 12.02
C LEU A 255 -4.31 -4.35 11.11
N PRO A 256 -3.01 -3.98 11.13
CA PRO A 256 -1.99 -4.65 10.33
C PRO A 256 -1.80 -6.11 10.73
N CYS A 257 -2.20 -6.51 11.94
CA CYS A 257 -2.07 -7.88 12.46
C CYS A 257 -2.91 -8.92 11.70
N HIS A 258 -4.00 -8.51 11.03
CA HIS A 258 -4.86 -9.44 10.32
C HIS A 258 -4.30 -9.74 8.92
N ASN A 259 -3.93 -10.99 8.67
CA ASN A 259 -3.42 -11.41 7.37
C ASN A 259 -4.47 -11.17 6.27
N PRO A 260 -4.06 -10.78 5.06
CA PRO A 260 -4.95 -10.72 3.91
C PRO A 260 -5.52 -12.11 3.64
N PRO A 261 -6.71 -12.20 3.01
CA PRO A 261 -7.28 -13.48 2.64
C PRO A 261 -6.28 -14.26 1.77
N ARG A 262 -6.04 -15.52 2.13
CA ARG A 262 -5.27 -16.42 1.28
C ARG A 262 -6.14 -16.78 0.08
N TYR A 263 -5.86 -16.17 -1.07
CA TYR A 263 -6.40 -16.63 -2.33
C TYR A 263 -5.71 -17.94 -2.70
N SER A 264 -6.36 -19.08 -2.41
CA SER A 264 -5.99 -20.33 -3.06
C SER A 264 -6.47 -20.23 -4.50
N PHE A 265 -5.54 -20.13 -5.44
CA PHE A 265 -5.91 -20.45 -6.82
C PHE A 265 -6.13 -21.96 -6.83
N ARG A 266 -7.34 -22.38 -7.18
CA ARG A 266 -7.78 -23.79 -7.21
C ARG A 266 -6.94 -24.68 -8.16
N LYS A 267 -5.97 -24.11 -8.87
CA LYS A 267 -5.11 -24.76 -9.88
C LYS A 267 -3.65 -24.97 -9.47
N ASP A 268 -3.22 -24.58 -8.26
CA ASP A 268 -1.89 -25.01 -7.79
C ASP A 268 -1.79 -26.56 -7.71
N ALA A 269 -2.92 -27.29 -7.68
CA ALA A 269 -2.96 -28.75 -7.79
C ALA A 269 -2.71 -29.26 -9.23
N TYR A 270 -3.26 -28.59 -10.26
CA TYR A 270 -3.21 -29.09 -11.63
C TYR A 270 -1.86 -28.89 -12.34
N LEU A 271 -1.00 -28.02 -11.82
CA LEU A 271 0.36 -27.83 -12.35
C LEU A 271 1.43 -28.60 -11.58
N ILE A 272 1.08 -29.24 -10.46
CA ILE A 272 1.97 -30.13 -9.69
C ILE A 272 1.72 -31.60 -10.06
N ASP A 273 0.51 -31.95 -10.54
CA ASP A 273 0.12 -33.34 -10.85
C ASP A 273 0.47 -33.84 -12.27
N HIS A 274 1.31 -33.13 -13.03
CA HIS A 274 1.85 -33.62 -14.32
C HIS A 274 3.28 -34.18 -14.20
N GLU A 275 3.64 -34.73 -13.05
CA GLU A 275 4.69 -35.74 -12.95
C GLU A 275 4.07 -37.14 -13.13
N VAL A 276 4.10 -37.64 -14.37
CA VAL A 276 4.04 -39.07 -14.68
C VAL A 276 5.34 -39.44 -15.40
#